data_AF-A0A0M9EBG1-F1
#
_entry.id   AF-A0A0M9EBG1-F1
#
_cell.length_a   1.000
_cell.length_b   1.000
_cell.length_c   1.000
_cell.angle_alpha   90.00
_cell.angle_beta   90.00
_cell.angle_gamma   90.00
#
_symmetry.space_group_name_H-M   'P 1'
#
loop_
_entity.id
_entity.type
_entity.pdbx_description
1 polymer ?
#
loop_
_entity_poly.entity_id
_entity_poly.type
_entity_poly.pdbx_seq_one_letter_code
_entity_poly.pdbx_strand_id
1 'polypeptide(L)'
;MISIKTKLTITALGAFFIVLIMFIETWWITGMQKNDGLVINLAGRQRMLTQKMTKETLFYNSMLKSGNTNDLTKLRDQVHGTMKIFDITLSALKNSGDAPTTLNLSTSPFRFCPKASEPAYSQLEKVSQIWQKFSSQIEKNLSSKKFDQVSLDWVMQQNMRLLKEMNKAVGMMQKQSESKITLLLWLQLGGIITAVVFAVFSMFTIKIILNKLNCITRFARKLGSGDLTAQSTIQGNDELGIIGNELDQMAEKLKDMFSEISQTAIHLESSSTEFSHIARELSEKLGQISNNSSQVSKAANETSKNMLSVAAAMEEISSNTSNMASSADHITTSINDVSLHVDKAKSITLKAVNESKSTSEQVLDLKKAASEIGSVTDDIIDISEQTNLLALNATIEAARAGDAGKGFAVVANEVKLLASQTGEATDHIRNRVKKIQDVTNNTAKQIQQVSSVVEDINSIVSLISDATKQEASSVKDITSNVVQSSQAVSEVNEKINMSSYAIKSTASDISDINIAANDLFAKSSDVKQHASELKGQADHLNKMLSNFKV
;
A
#
# COMPACT_ATOMS: atom_id res chain seq x y z
N MET A 1 -28.36 14.35 44.57
CA MET A 1 -29.14 15.02 43.50
C MET A 1 -30.35 14.15 43.19
N ILE A 2 -31.54 14.72 43.04
CA ILE A 2 -32.79 13.96 42.96
C ILE A 2 -32.93 13.40 41.53
N SER A 3 -32.97 12.06 41.41
CA SER A 3 -33.21 11.35 40.14
C SER A 3 -34.46 11.89 39.43
N ILE A 4 -34.49 11.86 38.10
CA ILE A 4 -35.71 12.17 37.33
C ILE A 4 -36.89 11.33 37.82
N LYS A 5 -36.65 10.05 38.15
CA LYS A 5 -37.65 9.16 38.75
C LYS A 5 -38.20 9.74 40.05
N THR A 6 -37.31 10.21 40.93
CA THR A 6 -37.68 10.78 42.22
C THR A 6 -38.43 12.11 42.07
N LYS A 7 -38.06 12.97 41.10
CA LYS A 7 -38.80 14.21 40.79
C LYS A 7 -40.23 13.92 40.34
N LEU A 8 -40.42 12.97 39.42
CA LEU A 8 -41.74 12.58 38.93
C LEU A 8 -42.61 11.92 40.01
N THR A 9 -42.02 11.09 40.87
CA THR A 9 -42.76 10.49 41.99
C THR A 9 -43.23 11.53 43.01
N ILE A 10 -42.41 12.54 43.31
CA ILE A 10 -42.77 13.63 44.23
C ILE A 10 -43.96 14.44 43.67
N THR A 11 -43.94 14.75 42.36
CA THR A 11 -45.05 15.47 41.71
C THR A 11 -46.35 14.65 41.66
N ALA A 12 -46.28 13.32 41.47
CA ALA A 12 -47.47 12.48 41.44
C ALA A 12 -48.10 12.32 42.84
N LEU A 13 -47.27 12.05 43.86
CA LEU A 13 -47.73 11.87 45.24
C LEU A 13 -48.28 13.18 45.82
N GLY A 14 -47.63 14.31 45.59
CA GLY A 14 -48.10 15.59 46.14
C GLY A 14 -49.48 16.02 45.64
N ALA A 15 -49.80 15.77 44.36
CA ALA A 15 -51.12 16.06 43.82
C ALA A 15 -52.21 15.18 44.47
N PHE A 16 -51.91 13.89 44.70
CA PHE A 16 -52.83 12.97 45.35
C PHE A 16 -53.17 13.39 46.78
N PHE A 17 -52.17 13.79 47.57
CA PHE A 17 -52.40 14.21 48.96
C PHE A 17 -53.21 15.50 49.07
N ILE A 18 -53.04 16.46 48.16
CA ILE A 18 -53.83 17.72 48.15
C ILE A 18 -55.33 17.41 47.97
N VAL A 19 -55.67 16.54 47.02
CA VAL A 19 -57.08 16.15 46.76
C VAL A 19 -57.67 15.41 47.95
N LEU A 20 -56.90 14.50 48.57
CA LEU A 20 -57.35 13.72 49.72
C LEU A 20 -57.71 14.61 50.93
N ILE A 21 -56.88 15.62 51.21
CA ILE A 21 -57.09 16.56 52.33
C ILE A 21 -58.36 17.38 52.12
N MET A 22 -58.56 17.96 50.93
CA MET A 22 -59.76 18.76 50.62
C MET A 22 -61.06 17.96 50.76
N PHE A 23 -61.04 16.67 50.41
CA PHE A 23 -62.20 15.80 50.56
C PHE A 23 -62.56 15.55 52.03
N ILE A 24 -61.55 15.26 52.87
CA ILE A 24 -61.73 15.01 54.31
C ILE A 24 -62.33 16.23 55.02
N GLU A 25 -61.83 17.44 54.72
CA GLU A 25 -62.33 18.69 55.30
C GLU A 25 -63.81 18.95 54.94
N THR A 26 -64.18 18.71 53.68
CA THR A 26 -65.56 18.89 53.19
C THR A 26 -66.54 17.96 53.90
N TRP A 27 -66.16 16.68 54.02
CA TRP A 27 -67.01 15.68 54.66
C TRP A 27 -67.25 16.01 56.14
N TRP A 28 -66.20 16.41 56.86
CA TRP A 28 -66.28 16.72 58.28
C TRP A 28 -67.23 17.88 58.59
N ILE A 29 -67.12 19.00 57.86
CA ILE A 29 -67.95 20.20 58.11
C ILE A 29 -69.41 19.97 57.69
N THR A 30 -69.64 19.28 56.57
CA THR A 30 -71.01 18.98 56.11
C THR A 30 -71.75 18.10 57.12
N GLY A 31 -71.05 17.18 57.79
CA GLY A 31 -71.60 16.39 58.90
C GLY A 31 -72.10 17.24 60.06
N MET A 32 -71.44 18.34 60.38
CA MET A 32 -71.81 19.24 61.49
C MET A 32 -73.03 20.14 61.20
N GLN A 33 -73.49 20.24 59.95
CA GLN A 33 -74.60 21.12 59.54
C GLN A 33 -75.97 20.42 59.45
N LYS A 34 -76.00 19.08 59.51
CA LYS A 34 -77.19 18.25 59.23
C LYS A 34 -78.47 18.68 59.97
N ASN A 35 -78.36 19.23 61.18
CA ASN A 35 -79.48 19.58 62.04
C ASN A 35 -79.75 21.09 62.17
N ASP A 36 -78.89 21.96 61.63
CA ASP A 36 -78.95 23.41 61.87
C ASP A 36 -80.25 24.03 61.30
N GLY A 37 -80.70 23.58 60.13
CA GLY A 37 -81.95 24.04 59.51
C GLY A 37 -83.22 23.67 60.31
N LEU A 38 -83.22 22.51 60.96
CA LEU A 38 -84.33 22.06 61.82
C LEU A 38 -84.41 22.93 63.08
N VAL A 39 -83.26 23.14 63.73
CA VAL A 39 -83.14 23.91 64.99
C VAL A 39 -83.62 25.35 64.78
N ILE A 40 -83.17 26.02 63.71
CA ILE A 40 -83.58 27.39 63.40
C ILE A 40 -85.10 27.48 63.15
N ASN A 41 -85.69 26.51 62.45
CA ASN A 41 -87.13 26.50 62.18
C ASN A 41 -87.96 26.35 63.48
N LEU A 42 -87.59 25.39 64.33
CA LEU A 42 -88.23 25.15 65.62
C LEU A 42 -88.13 26.36 66.55
N ALA A 43 -86.95 26.98 66.62
CA ALA A 43 -86.73 28.18 67.41
C ALA A 43 -87.52 29.38 66.87
N GLY A 44 -87.60 29.54 65.55
CA GLY A 44 -88.40 30.58 64.91
C GLY A 44 -89.90 30.47 65.22
N ARG A 45 -90.44 29.25 65.29
CA ARG A 45 -91.85 28.98 65.60
C ARG A 45 -92.27 29.41 66.99
N GLN A 46 -91.35 29.38 67.95
CA GLN A 46 -91.64 29.82 69.31
C GLN A 46 -92.10 31.27 69.35
N ARG A 47 -91.52 32.13 68.49
CA ARG A 47 -91.98 33.52 68.32
C ARG A 47 -93.46 33.60 67.94
N MET A 48 -93.88 32.76 66.99
CA MET A 48 -95.27 32.67 66.53
C MET A 48 -96.19 32.14 67.64
N LEU A 49 -95.76 31.11 68.36
CA LEU A 49 -96.53 30.50 69.45
C LEU A 49 -96.76 31.47 70.62
N THR A 50 -95.75 32.28 70.99
CA THR A 50 -95.88 33.35 71.99
C THR A 50 -96.98 34.34 71.64
N GLN A 51 -97.01 34.81 70.39
CA GLN A 51 -98.05 35.71 69.89
C GLN A 51 -99.43 35.04 69.83
N LYS A 52 -99.49 33.80 69.32
CA LYS A 52 -100.73 33.03 69.17
C LYS A 52 -101.42 32.83 70.52
N MET A 53 -100.70 32.35 71.52
CA MET A 53 -101.23 32.10 72.87
C MET A 53 -101.69 33.39 73.55
N THR A 54 -100.98 34.52 73.37
CA THR A 54 -101.43 35.81 73.92
C THR A 54 -102.74 36.26 73.28
N LYS A 55 -102.87 36.11 71.95
CA LYS A 55 -104.12 36.41 71.24
C LYS A 55 -105.27 35.52 71.72
N GLU A 56 -105.03 34.22 71.90
CA GLU A 56 -106.02 33.27 72.42
C GLU A 56 -106.44 33.62 73.86
N THR A 57 -105.50 34.06 74.71
CA THR A 57 -105.77 34.48 76.10
C THR A 57 -106.57 35.79 76.16
N LEU A 58 -106.25 36.77 75.32
CA LEU A 58 -107.01 38.01 75.21
C LEU A 58 -108.44 37.75 74.71
N PHE A 59 -108.58 36.86 73.73
CA PHE A 59 -109.89 36.45 73.22
C PHE A 59 -110.71 35.76 74.33
N TYR A 60 -110.07 34.92 75.16
CA TYR A 60 -110.71 34.28 76.32
C TYR A 60 -111.26 35.30 77.33
N ASN A 61 -110.47 36.32 77.67
CA ASN A 61 -110.95 37.40 78.52
C ASN A 61 -112.07 38.23 77.88
N SER A 62 -112.01 38.51 76.57
CA SER A 62 -113.06 39.26 75.89
C SER A 62 -114.42 38.55 75.93
N MET A 63 -114.43 37.21 75.82
CA MET A 63 -115.65 36.41 75.98
C MET A 63 -116.15 36.36 77.43
N LEU A 64 -115.24 36.33 78.42
CA LEU A 64 -115.63 36.43 79.84
C LEU A 64 -116.39 37.73 80.15
N LYS A 65 -115.96 38.87 79.58
CA LYS A 65 -116.63 40.17 79.79
C LYS A 65 -117.98 40.30 79.09
N SER A 66 -118.23 39.57 77.99
CA SER A 66 -119.50 39.66 77.25
C SER A 66 -120.63 38.79 77.82
N GLY A 67 -120.36 38.00 78.87
CA GLY A 67 -121.35 37.13 79.52
C GLY A 67 -121.75 35.90 78.70
N ASN A 68 -121.14 35.65 77.54
CA ASN A 68 -121.45 34.52 76.67
C ASN A 68 -120.65 33.27 77.07
N THR A 69 -121.26 32.36 77.82
CA THR A 69 -120.56 31.24 78.49
C THR A 69 -120.41 29.94 77.68
N ASN A 70 -120.95 29.84 76.46
CA ASN A 70 -121.04 28.55 75.74
C ASN A 70 -119.73 28.05 75.08
N ASP A 71 -118.74 28.92 74.81
CA ASP A 71 -117.50 28.53 74.09
C ASP A 71 -116.19 28.67 74.90
N LEU A 72 -116.28 29.02 76.19
CA LEU A 72 -115.11 29.29 77.03
C LEU A 72 -114.21 28.06 77.26
N THR A 73 -114.79 26.85 77.35
CA THR A 73 -114.02 25.62 77.62
C THR A 73 -113.11 25.26 76.45
N LYS A 74 -113.62 25.34 75.21
CA LYS A 74 -112.86 25.02 74.00
C LYS A 74 -111.70 26.00 73.79
N LEU A 75 -111.91 27.27 74.11
CA LEU A 75 -110.88 28.30 73.99
C LEU A 75 -109.79 28.16 75.06
N ARG A 76 -110.15 27.75 76.28
CA ARG A 76 -109.17 27.37 77.32
C ARG A 76 -108.28 26.22 76.85
N ASP A 77 -108.87 25.18 76.25
CA ASP A 77 -108.11 24.04 75.73
C ASP A 77 -107.18 24.43 74.57
N GLN A 78 -107.58 25.40 73.73
CA GLN A 78 -106.70 25.96 72.69
C GLN A 78 -105.49 26.68 73.29
N VAL A 79 -105.68 27.53 74.31
CA VAL A 79 -104.58 28.20 75.02
C VAL A 79 -103.63 27.17 75.63
N HIS A 80 -104.16 26.15 76.33
CA HIS A 80 -103.38 25.05 76.89
C HIS A 80 -102.61 24.26 75.81
N GLY A 81 -103.24 24.00 74.66
CA GLY A 81 -102.61 23.34 73.53
C GLY A 81 -101.42 24.14 72.99
N THR A 82 -101.58 25.43 72.77
CA THR A 82 -100.50 26.32 72.32
C THR A 82 -99.38 26.42 73.36
N MET A 83 -99.72 26.47 74.66
CA MET A 83 -98.74 26.45 75.75
C MET A 83 -97.93 25.15 75.78
N LYS A 84 -98.58 24.01 75.60
CA LYS A 84 -97.91 22.70 75.59
C LYS A 84 -96.92 22.55 74.43
N ILE A 85 -97.28 23.03 73.23
CA ILE A 85 -96.35 23.03 72.08
C ILE A 85 -95.15 23.94 72.37
N PHE A 86 -95.41 25.12 72.94
CA PHE A 86 -94.35 26.05 73.28
C PHE A 86 -93.35 25.40 74.24
N ASP A 87 -93.85 24.79 75.31
CA ASP A 87 -93.05 24.17 76.37
C ASP A 87 -92.20 22.98 75.88
N ILE A 88 -92.80 22.08 75.10
CA ILE A 88 -92.09 20.92 74.52
C ILE A 88 -90.98 21.38 73.60
N THR A 89 -91.27 22.32 72.68
CA THR A 89 -90.28 22.80 71.72
C THR A 89 -89.20 23.64 72.41
N LEU A 90 -89.52 24.45 73.42
CA LEU A 90 -88.51 25.20 74.19
C LEU A 90 -87.59 24.26 74.96
N SER A 91 -88.15 23.22 75.58
CA SER A 91 -87.39 22.18 76.29
C SER A 91 -86.47 21.41 75.36
N ALA A 92 -86.95 21.03 74.17
CA ALA A 92 -86.15 20.34 73.16
C ALA A 92 -85.00 21.20 72.63
N LEU A 93 -85.24 22.50 72.37
CA LEU A 93 -84.20 23.44 71.94
C LEU A 93 -83.12 23.62 73.00
N LYS A 94 -83.50 23.62 74.28
CA LYS A 94 -82.58 23.86 75.39
C LYS A 94 -81.81 22.60 75.79
N ASN A 95 -82.51 21.50 76.07
CA ASN A 95 -81.97 20.32 76.73
C ASN A 95 -81.71 19.14 75.79
N SER A 96 -81.97 19.31 74.50
CA SER A 96 -82.08 18.22 73.52
C SER A 96 -83.34 17.38 73.74
N GLY A 97 -84.03 17.04 72.64
CA GLY A 97 -85.21 16.19 72.70
C GLY A 97 -86.03 16.27 71.43
N ASP A 98 -87.09 15.48 71.38
CA ASP A 98 -88.00 15.45 70.25
C ASP A 98 -88.99 16.63 70.30
N ALA A 99 -89.00 17.43 69.24
CA ALA A 99 -89.88 18.58 69.10
C ALA A 99 -90.93 18.36 68.00
N PRO A 100 -92.19 18.76 68.21
CA PRO A 100 -93.21 18.72 67.18
C PRO A 100 -92.88 19.69 66.05
N THR A 101 -92.95 19.20 64.81
CA THR A 101 -92.70 19.98 63.60
C THR A 101 -93.96 20.58 62.98
N THR A 102 -95.15 20.46 63.60
CA THR A 102 -96.39 21.19 63.22
C THR A 102 -97.11 21.77 64.44
N LEU A 103 -98.10 22.64 64.21
CA LEU A 103 -98.85 23.35 65.28
C LEU A 103 -99.99 22.50 65.87
N ASN A 104 -100.23 21.29 65.37
CA ASN A 104 -101.28 20.41 65.86
C ASN A 104 -100.64 19.17 66.52
N LEU A 105 -100.74 19.09 67.85
CA LEU A 105 -100.13 18.01 68.64
C LEU A 105 -100.64 16.61 68.25
N SER A 106 -101.86 16.47 67.74
CA SER A 106 -102.41 15.15 67.39
C SER A 106 -101.88 14.60 66.06
N THR A 107 -101.35 15.46 65.18
CA THR A 107 -100.87 15.06 63.84
C THR A 107 -99.41 15.46 63.55
N SER A 108 -98.71 16.03 64.54
CA SER A 108 -97.34 16.52 64.34
C SER A 108 -96.30 15.39 64.38
N PRO A 109 -95.48 15.20 63.33
CA PRO A 109 -94.28 14.40 63.44
C PRO A 109 -93.26 15.09 64.36
N PHE A 110 -92.62 14.29 65.21
CA PHE A 110 -91.56 14.73 66.11
C PHE A 110 -90.19 14.50 65.45
N ARG A 111 -89.28 15.46 65.60
CA ARG A 111 -87.90 15.32 65.16
C ARG A 111 -86.94 15.67 66.29
N PHE A 112 -85.84 14.93 66.35
CA PHE A 112 -84.77 15.16 67.30
C PHE A 112 -84.15 16.53 67.09
N CYS A 113 -84.26 17.37 68.11
CA CYS A 113 -83.61 18.67 68.19
C CYS A 113 -82.36 18.52 69.08
N PRO A 114 -81.15 18.75 68.53
CA PRO A 114 -79.94 18.76 69.34
C PRO A 114 -79.93 19.96 70.30
N LYS A 115 -79.25 19.78 71.44
CA LYS A 115 -79.01 20.83 72.42
C LYS A 115 -78.42 22.09 71.77
N ALA A 116 -78.97 23.26 72.08
CA ALA A 116 -78.34 24.52 71.74
C ALA A 116 -76.92 24.64 72.34
N SER A 117 -75.98 25.18 71.57
CA SER A 117 -74.65 25.59 72.04
C SER A 117 -74.65 27.03 72.57
N GLU A 118 -73.66 27.38 73.38
CA GLU A 118 -73.45 28.77 73.79
C GLU A 118 -73.15 29.67 72.57
N PRO A 119 -73.65 30.91 72.49
CA PRO A 119 -74.43 31.67 73.49
C PRO A 119 -75.95 31.41 73.43
N ALA A 120 -76.43 30.64 72.45
CA ALA A 120 -77.87 30.41 72.25
C ALA A 120 -78.49 29.64 73.42
N TYR A 121 -77.76 28.71 74.04
CA TYR A 121 -78.18 27.99 75.24
C TYR A 121 -78.49 28.93 76.40
N SER A 122 -77.53 29.78 76.81
CA SER A 122 -77.73 30.78 77.86
C SER A 122 -78.90 31.73 77.57
N GLN A 123 -79.13 32.04 76.29
CA GLN A 123 -80.24 32.89 75.88
C GLN A 123 -81.61 32.16 75.96
N LEU A 124 -81.67 30.86 75.63
CA LEU A 124 -82.86 30.03 75.82
C LEU A 124 -83.19 29.81 77.30
N GLU A 125 -82.18 29.77 78.18
CA GLU A 125 -82.37 29.72 79.63
C GLU A 125 -83.14 30.96 80.13
N LYS A 126 -82.79 32.16 79.64
CA LYS A 126 -83.54 33.40 79.93
C LYS A 126 -84.98 33.33 79.42
N VAL A 127 -85.20 32.79 78.21
CA VAL A 127 -86.54 32.60 77.64
C VAL A 127 -87.35 31.65 78.52
N SER A 128 -86.75 30.56 78.99
CA SER A 128 -87.38 29.57 79.88
C SER A 128 -87.81 30.18 81.22
N GLN A 129 -86.98 31.03 81.83
CA GLN A 129 -87.32 31.72 83.09
C GLN A 129 -88.49 32.71 82.92
N ILE A 130 -88.52 33.44 81.80
CA ILE A 130 -89.64 34.35 81.48
C ILE A 130 -90.89 33.53 81.21
N TRP A 131 -90.76 32.42 80.47
CA TRP A 131 -91.85 31.51 80.12
C TRP A 131 -92.53 30.92 81.36
N GLN A 132 -91.78 30.40 82.34
CA GLN A 132 -92.36 29.81 83.55
C GLN A 132 -93.25 30.79 84.33
N LYS A 133 -92.81 32.05 84.46
CA LYS A 133 -93.61 33.10 85.11
C LYS A 133 -94.83 33.45 84.26
N PHE A 134 -94.65 33.51 82.94
CA PHE A 134 -95.69 33.85 81.98
C PHE A 134 -96.81 32.80 81.94
N SER A 135 -96.46 31.52 81.82
CA SER A 135 -97.39 30.39 81.75
C SER A 135 -98.22 30.25 83.03
N SER A 136 -97.57 30.35 84.20
CA SER A 136 -98.25 30.28 85.50
C SER A 136 -99.28 31.39 85.69
N GLN A 137 -98.99 32.62 85.25
CA GLN A 137 -99.94 33.73 85.35
C GLN A 137 -101.14 33.55 84.39
N ILE A 138 -100.91 33.08 83.17
CA ILE A 138 -102.00 32.75 82.24
C ILE A 138 -102.91 31.68 82.85
N GLU A 139 -102.34 30.63 83.43
CA GLU A 139 -103.09 29.54 84.04
C GLU A 139 -103.91 30.00 85.26
N LYS A 140 -103.34 30.89 86.10
CA LYS A 140 -104.04 31.52 87.22
C LYS A 140 -105.21 32.38 86.76
N ASN A 141 -105.04 33.13 85.68
CA ASN A 141 -106.11 33.97 85.13
C ASN A 141 -107.21 33.12 84.46
N LEU A 142 -106.85 32.03 83.76
CA LEU A 142 -107.81 31.08 83.20
C LEU A 142 -108.65 30.39 84.29
N SER A 143 -108.08 30.15 85.48
CA SER A 143 -108.75 29.43 86.57
C SER A 143 -109.63 30.32 87.45
N SER A 144 -109.27 31.59 87.64
CA SER A 144 -109.97 32.53 88.54
C SER A 144 -111.23 33.17 87.95
N LYS A 145 -111.53 32.95 86.66
CA LYS A 145 -112.69 33.51 85.93
C LYS A 145 -112.86 35.04 86.00
N LYS A 146 -111.89 35.79 86.53
CA LYS A 146 -111.80 37.25 86.53
C LYS A 146 -110.41 37.66 86.09
N PHE A 147 -110.30 38.34 84.95
CA PHE A 147 -109.10 39.08 84.59
C PHE A 147 -109.31 40.54 85.00
N ASP A 148 -108.54 40.99 85.98
CA ASP A 148 -108.38 42.41 86.25
C ASP A 148 -107.54 43.07 85.13
N GLN A 149 -107.77 44.36 84.88
CA GLN A 149 -107.08 45.08 83.80
C GLN A 149 -105.55 45.07 83.99
N VAL A 150 -105.09 45.03 85.24
CA VAL A 150 -103.66 44.99 85.62
C VAL A 150 -102.98 43.68 85.18
N SER A 151 -103.64 42.53 85.30
CA SER A 151 -103.05 41.25 84.87
C SER A 151 -103.01 41.10 83.35
N LEU A 152 -103.93 41.72 82.62
CA LEU A 152 -103.88 41.78 81.15
C LEU A 152 -102.70 42.61 80.64
N ASP A 153 -102.48 43.79 81.22
CA ASP A 153 -101.34 44.63 80.86
C ASP A 153 -100.02 43.93 81.19
N TRP A 154 -99.95 43.20 82.31
CA TRP A 154 -98.80 42.37 82.64
C TRP A 154 -98.56 41.25 81.62
N VAL A 155 -99.61 40.54 81.19
CA VAL A 155 -99.51 39.50 80.14
C VAL A 155 -99.06 40.12 78.81
N MET A 156 -99.59 41.27 78.41
CA MET A 156 -99.14 41.93 77.17
C MET A 156 -97.67 42.37 77.25
N GLN A 157 -97.24 42.92 78.39
CA GLN A 157 -95.86 43.36 78.60
C GLN A 157 -94.86 42.18 78.64
N GLN A 158 -95.19 41.09 79.34
CA GLN A 158 -94.33 39.91 79.40
C GLN A 158 -94.30 39.13 78.09
N ASN A 159 -95.39 39.09 77.33
CA ASN A 159 -95.41 38.53 75.98
C ASN A 159 -94.39 39.22 75.07
N MET A 160 -94.35 40.56 75.09
CA MET A 160 -93.33 41.33 74.34
C MET A 160 -91.91 41.00 74.81
N ARG A 161 -91.70 40.83 76.12
CA ARG A 161 -90.38 40.48 76.67
C ARG A 161 -89.95 39.07 76.24
N LEU A 162 -90.85 38.09 76.32
CA LEU A 162 -90.62 36.71 75.89
C LEU A 162 -90.30 36.66 74.40
N LEU A 163 -91.06 37.37 73.56
CA LEU A 163 -90.83 37.47 72.12
C LEU A 163 -89.45 38.07 71.81
N LYS A 164 -89.06 39.15 72.52
CA LYS A 164 -87.75 39.81 72.31
C LYS A 164 -86.58 38.90 72.67
N GLU A 165 -86.64 38.23 73.81
CA GLU A 165 -85.56 37.32 74.24
C GLU A 165 -85.51 36.05 73.39
N MET A 166 -86.65 35.56 72.91
CA MET A 166 -86.69 34.45 71.96
C MET A 166 -86.21 34.87 70.57
N ASN A 167 -86.45 36.12 70.16
CA ASN A 167 -85.88 36.67 68.95
C ASN A 167 -84.35 36.64 68.99
N LYS A 168 -83.74 37.02 70.12
CA LYS A 168 -82.29 36.94 70.31
C LYS A 168 -81.77 35.51 70.24
N ALA A 169 -82.45 34.54 70.87
CA ALA A 169 -82.03 33.13 70.84
C ALA A 169 -81.97 32.59 69.40
N VAL A 170 -83.00 32.83 68.61
CA VAL A 170 -83.04 32.44 67.18
C VAL A 170 -81.93 33.12 66.38
N GLY A 171 -81.69 34.41 66.61
CA GLY A 171 -80.60 35.14 65.94
C GLY A 171 -79.21 34.57 66.26
N MET A 172 -78.98 34.15 67.49
CA MET A 172 -77.73 33.49 67.90
C MET A 172 -77.57 32.13 67.21
N MET A 173 -78.62 31.31 67.13
CA MET A 173 -78.59 30.02 66.43
C MET A 173 -78.34 30.17 64.93
N GLN A 174 -78.90 31.21 64.30
CA GLN A 174 -78.68 31.49 62.89
C GLN A 174 -77.23 31.91 62.60
N LYS A 175 -76.66 32.82 63.40
CA LYS A 175 -75.26 33.26 63.25
C LYS A 175 -74.25 32.12 63.43
N GLN A 176 -74.56 31.15 64.29
CA GLN A 176 -73.68 30.00 64.49
C GLN A 176 -73.66 29.06 63.27
N SER A 177 -74.81 28.87 62.61
CA SER A 177 -74.90 28.09 61.38
C SER A 177 -74.09 28.75 60.24
N GLU A 178 -74.21 30.07 60.09
CA GLU A 178 -73.46 30.85 59.09
C GLU A 178 -71.93 30.79 59.28
N SER A 179 -71.45 30.74 60.54
CA SER A 179 -70.02 30.61 60.84
C SER A 179 -69.41 29.29 60.37
N LYS A 180 -70.18 28.18 60.36
CA LYS A 180 -69.69 26.89 59.85
C LYS A 180 -69.53 26.91 58.33
N ILE A 181 -70.42 27.60 57.62
CA ILE A 181 -70.36 27.75 56.14
C ILE A 181 -69.15 28.58 55.73
N THR A 182 -68.88 29.68 56.43
CA THR A 182 -67.73 30.54 56.15
C THR A 182 -66.39 29.84 56.42
N LEU A 183 -66.29 29.01 57.46
CA LEU A 183 -65.11 28.17 57.70
C LEU A 183 -64.82 27.20 56.53
N LEU A 184 -65.85 26.53 56.01
CA LEU A 184 -65.73 25.63 54.86
C LEU A 184 -65.19 26.35 53.62
N LEU A 185 -65.70 27.55 53.32
CA LEU A 185 -65.26 28.34 52.17
C LEU A 185 -63.78 28.73 52.26
N TRP A 186 -63.29 29.11 53.44
CA TRP A 186 -61.87 29.46 53.63
C TRP A 186 -60.92 28.27 53.47
N LEU A 187 -61.29 27.09 53.98
CA LEU A 187 -60.50 25.86 53.81
C LEU A 187 -60.44 25.43 52.34
N GLN A 188 -61.58 25.49 51.62
CA GLN A 188 -61.62 25.21 50.18
C GLN A 188 -60.75 26.16 49.37
N LEU A 189 -60.77 27.46 49.68
CA LEU A 189 -59.93 28.45 49.01
C LEU A 189 -58.44 28.16 49.22
N GLY A 190 -58.04 27.82 50.45
CA GLY A 190 -56.67 27.42 50.79
C GLY A 190 -56.19 26.17 50.03
N GLY A 191 -57.07 25.16 49.91
CA GLY A 191 -56.79 23.95 49.13
C GLY A 191 -56.55 24.25 47.64
N ILE A 192 -57.38 25.10 47.03
CA ILE A 192 -57.24 25.49 45.62
C ILE A 192 -55.93 26.23 45.37
N ILE A 193 -55.55 27.20 46.21
CA ILE A 193 -54.30 27.95 46.05
C ILE A 193 -53.10 27.00 46.11
N THR A 194 -53.10 26.07 47.06
CA THR A 194 -52.03 25.08 47.21
C THR A 194 -51.94 24.16 46.00
N ALA A 195 -53.08 23.73 45.44
CA ALA A 195 -53.13 22.94 44.21
C ALA A 195 -52.54 23.69 43.00
N VAL A 196 -52.85 24.98 42.85
CA VAL A 196 -52.33 25.80 41.73
C VAL A 196 -50.82 25.98 41.82
N VAL A 197 -50.28 26.31 43.00
CA VAL A 197 -48.82 26.46 43.20
C VAL A 197 -48.11 25.15 42.88
N PHE A 198 -48.66 24.02 43.32
CA PHE A 198 -48.08 22.71 43.06
C PHE A 198 -48.14 22.32 41.57
N ALA A 199 -49.23 22.66 40.87
CA ALA A 199 -49.37 22.44 39.43
C ALA A 199 -48.34 23.24 38.62
N VAL A 200 -48.08 24.50 38.97
CA VAL A 200 -47.05 25.35 38.32
C VAL A 200 -45.65 24.77 38.53
N PHE A 201 -45.33 24.33 39.75
CA PHE A 201 -44.05 23.67 40.06
C PHE A 201 -43.87 22.36 39.25
N SER A 202 -44.92 21.54 39.17
CA SER A 202 -44.93 20.31 38.36
C SER A 202 -44.70 20.62 36.87
N MET A 203 -45.40 21.61 36.31
CA MET A 203 -45.22 22.02 34.92
C MET A 203 -43.79 22.50 34.62
N PHE A 204 -43.16 23.25 35.53
CA PHE A 204 -41.80 23.73 35.38
C PHE A 204 -40.78 22.58 35.32
N THR A 205 -40.89 21.61 36.23
CA THR A 205 -40.00 20.44 36.27
C THR A 205 -40.14 19.54 35.04
N ILE A 206 -41.36 19.30 34.56
CA ILE A 206 -41.63 18.54 33.32
C ILE A 206 -41.04 19.26 32.11
N LYS A 207 -41.22 20.58 32.01
CA LYS A 207 -40.70 21.38 30.88
C LYS A 207 -39.18 21.31 30.77
N ILE A 208 -38.46 21.32 31.88
CA ILE A 208 -36.99 21.18 31.91
C ILE A 208 -36.56 19.79 31.39
N ILE A 209 -37.24 18.73 31.81
CA ILE A 209 -36.92 17.35 31.39
C ILE A 209 -37.20 17.16 29.88
N LEU A 210 -38.36 17.63 29.40
CA LEU A 210 -38.74 17.51 27.98
C LEU A 210 -37.79 18.30 27.06
N ASN A 211 -37.34 19.48 27.47
CA ASN A 211 -36.37 20.25 26.69
C ASN A 211 -35.02 19.51 26.55
N LYS A 212 -34.51 18.91 27.64
CA LYS A 212 -33.28 18.09 27.58
C LYS A 212 -33.48 16.86 26.70
N LEU A 213 -34.61 16.17 26.81
CA LEU A 213 -34.94 15.01 25.97
C LEU A 213 -34.94 15.39 24.48
N ASN A 214 -35.55 16.53 24.12
CA ASN A 214 -35.54 17.04 22.74
C ASN A 214 -34.15 17.40 22.24
N CYS A 215 -33.22 17.84 23.10
CA CYS A 215 -31.82 18.00 22.72
C CYS A 215 -31.16 16.65 22.41
N ILE A 216 -31.38 15.62 23.24
CA ILE A 216 -30.85 14.26 23.01
C ILE A 216 -31.37 13.72 21.69
N THR A 217 -32.68 13.84 21.43
CA THR A 217 -33.28 13.37 20.17
C THR A 217 -32.74 14.12 18.96
N ARG A 218 -32.54 15.44 19.06
CA ARG A 218 -31.94 16.22 17.95
C ARG A 218 -30.49 15.83 17.71
N PHE A 219 -29.72 15.60 18.77
CA PHE A 219 -28.33 15.17 18.66
C PHE A 219 -28.23 13.77 18.05
N ALA A 220 -29.00 12.81 18.56
CA ALA A 220 -29.07 11.47 18.00
C ALA A 220 -29.53 11.45 16.53
N ARG A 221 -30.46 12.35 16.13
CA ARG A 221 -30.86 12.49 14.74
C ARG A 221 -29.74 13.05 13.86
N LYS A 222 -28.98 14.04 14.34
CA LYS A 222 -27.80 14.57 13.63
C LYS A 222 -26.73 13.50 13.44
N LEU A 223 -26.44 12.74 14.50
CA LEU A 223 -25.50 11.63 14.46
C LEU A 223 -25.97 10.53 13.49
N GLY A 224 -27.25 10.18 13.52
CA GLY A 224 -27.85 9.21 12.59
C GLY A 224 -27.92 9.69 11.14
N SER A 225 -27.88 11.01 10.89
CA SER A 225 -27.74 11.58 9.55
C SER A 225 -26.29 11.72 9.08
N GLY A 226 -25.32 11.25 9.88
CA GLY A 226 -23.90 11.29 9.55
C GLY A 226 -23.17 12.57 9.96
N ASP A 227 -23.78 13.50 10.71
CA ASP A 227 -23.10 14.69 11.22
C ASP A 227 -22.42 14.40 12.56
N LEU A 228 -21.15 14.01 12.49
CA LEU A 228 -20.31 13.69 13.65
C LEU A 228 -19.65 14.94 14.26
N THR A 229 -19.80 16.11 13.63
CA THR A 229 -19.31 17.39 14.15
C THR A 229 -20.24 18.02 15.18
N ALA A 230 -21.46 17.48 15.31
CA ALA A 230 -22.42 17.96 16.28
C ALA A 230 -21.97 17.69 17.72
N GLN A 231 -22.38 18.54 18.65
CA GLN A 231 -22.18 18.34 20.09
C GLN A 231 -23.53 18.34 20.81
N SER A 232 -23.67 17.49 21.81
CA SER A 232 -24.88 17.29 22.61
C SER A 232 -25.34 18.56 23.32
N THR A 233 -24.44 19.45 23.75
CA THR A 233 -24.71 20.65 24.59
C THR A 233 -25.54 20.36 25.87
N ILE A 234 -25.73 19.09 26.22
CA ILE A 234 -26.56 18.68 27.36
C ILE A 234 -25.71 18.71 28.62
N GLN A 235 -25.98 19.69 29.47
CA GLN A 235 -25.30 19.82 30.77
C GLN A 235 -26.22 19.35 31.91
N GLY A 236 -25.64 18.58 32.83
CA GLY A 236 -26.29 18.16 34.06
C GLY A 236 -25.68 16.89 34.66
N ASN A 237 -25.83 16.71 35.97
CA ASN A 237 -25.40 15.49 36.68
C ASN A 237 -26.58 14.52 36.91
N ASP A 238 -27.65 14.66 36.10
CA ASP A 238 -28.80 13.76 36.09
C ASP A 238 -28.65 12.69 34.99
N GLU A 239 -29.58 11.73 34.95
CA GLU A 239 -29.50 10.59 34.03
C GLU A 239 -29.44 11.03 32.55
N LEU A 240 -30.05 12.17 32.21
CA LEU A 240 -30.01 12.72 30.85
C LEU A 240 -28.66 13.37 30.51
N GLY A 241 -27.97 13.94 31.50
CA GLY A 241 -26.61 14.46 31.34
C GLY A 241 -25.59 13.36 31.07
N ILE A 242 -25.71 12.22 31.77
CA ILE A 242 -24.87 11.04 31.53
C ILE A 242 -25.07 10.53 30.09
N ILE A 243 -26.32 10.37 29.65
CA ILE A 243 -26.63 9.96 28.26
C ILE A 243 -26.02 10.95 27.26
N GLY A 244 -26.12 12.25 27.53
CA GLY A 244 -25.51 13.28 26.67
C GLY A 244 -24.00 13.10 26.50
N ASN A 245 -23.28 12.88 27.60
CA ASN A 245 -21.82 12.70 27.59
C ASN A 245 -21.37 11.37 26.96
N GLU A 246 -22.11 10.28 27.17
CA GLU A 246 -21.83 8.99 26.51
C GLU A 246 -22.06 9.08 24.99
N LEU A 247 -23.08 9.81 24.55
CA LEU A 247 -23.31 10.05 23.13
C LEU A 247 -22.24 10.97 22.50
N ASP A 248 -21.72 11.95 23.23
CA ASP A 248 -20.59 12.78 22.77
C ASP A 248 -19.32 11.94 22.60
N GLN A 249 -18.98 11.10 23.58
CA GLN A 249 -17.84 10.16 23.46
C GLN A 249 -18.01 9.17 22.30
N MET A 250 -19.23 8.70 22.06
CA MET A 250 -19.54 7.86 20.91
C MET A 250 -19.34 8.62 19.59
N ALA A 251 -19.79 9.88 19.51
CA ALA A 251 -19.59 10.72 18.33
C ALA A 251 -18.10 10.97 18.06
N GLU A 252 -17.30 11.25 19.10
CA GLU A 252 -15.86 11.46 19.01
C GLU A 252 -15.14 10.20 18.53
N LYS A 253 -15.42 9.03 19.12
CA LYS A 253 -14.82 7.75 18.68
C LYS A 253 -15.20 7.39 17.24
N LEU A 254 -16.45 7.64 16.83
CA LEU A 254 -16.87 7.44 15.45
C LEU A 254 -16.12 8.38 14.51
N LYS A 255 -16.00 9.67 14.87
CA LYS A 255 -15.25 10.67 14.11
C LYS A 255 -13.79 10.23 13.90
N ASP A 256 -13.10 9.82 14.96
CA ASP A 256 -11.71 9.36 14.88
C ASP A 256 -11.57 8.13 13.99
N MET A 257 -12.45 7.14 14.16
CA MET A 257 -12.49 5.93 13.33
C MET A 257 -12.71 6.26 11.85
N PHE A 258 -13.66 7.13 11.51
CA PHE A 258 -13.89 7.53 10.11
C PHE A 258 -12.74 8.38 9.54
N SER A 259 -12.10 9.22 10.35
CA SER A 259 -10.89 9.95 9.95
C SER A 259 -9.74 9.00 9.64
N GLU A 260 -9.51 7.97 10.46
CA GLU A 260 -8.49 6.95 10.24
C GLU A 260 -8.78 6.13 8.97
N ILE A 261 -10.04 5.73 8.75
CA ILE A 261 -10.46 5.04 7.52
C ILE A 261 -10.26 5.95 6.30
N SER A 262 -10.53 7.25 6.41
CA SER A 262 -10.31 8.21 5.31
C SER A 262 -8.83 8.35 4.96
N GLN A 263 -7.97 8.49 5.97
CA GLN A 263 -6.52 8.52 5.75
C GLN A 263 -6.02 7.22 5.12
N THR A 264 -6.53 6.08 5.58
CA THR A 264 -6.21 4.75 5.01
C THR A 264 -6.65 4.65 3.56
N ALA A 265 -7.85 5.14 3.21
CA ALA A 265 -8.34 5.15 1.84
C ALA A 265 -7.49 6.03 0.90
N ILE A 266 -7.07 7.21 1.36
CA ILE A 266 -6.14 8.09 0.62
C ILE A 266 -4.78 7.40 0.40
N HIS A 267 -4.25 6.76 1.44
CA HIS A 267 -2.99 6.01 1.31
C HIS A 267 -3.14 4.84 0.33
N LEU A 268 -4.28 4.13 0.37
CA LEU A 268 -4.56 3.01 -0.53
C LEU A 268 -4.65 3.46 -1.99
N GLU A 269 -5.29 4.61 -2.24
CA GLU A 269 -5.35 5.23 -3.57
C GLU A 269 -3.95 5.60 -4.07
N SER A 270 -3.15 6.26 -3.23
CA SER A 270 -1.76 6.63 -3.56
C SER A 270 -0.92 5.39 -3.89
N SER A 271 -0.92 4.37 -3.02
CA SER A 271 -0.17 3.13 -3.24
C SER A 271 -0.62 2.38 -4.49
N SER A 272 -1.93 2.37 -4.78
CA SER A 272 -2.46 1.81 -6.03
C SER A 272 -1.90 2.54 -7.25
N THR A 273 -1.89 3.88 -7.24
CA THR A 273 -1.35 4.65 -8.38
C THR A 273 0.14 4.40 -8.59
N GLU A 274 0.90 4.29 -7.50
CA GLU A 274 2.33 3.96 -7.53
C GLU A 274 2.58 2.54 -8.07
N PHE A 275 1.82 1.53 -7.62
CA PHE A 275 1.91 0.17 -8.17
C PHE A 275 1.56 0.11 -9.66
N SER A 276 0.56 0.89 -10.11
CA SER A 276 0.23 0.97 -11.53
C SER A 276 1.38 1.58 -12.35
N HIS A 277 2.04 2.61 -11.80
CA HIS A 277 3.21 3.21 -12.43
C HIS A 277 4.38 2.23 -12.52
N ILE A 278 4.70 1.55 -11.41
CA ILE A 278 5.76 0.53 -11.34
C ILE A 278 5.49 -0.60 -12.34
N ALA A 279 4.26 -1.10 -12.43
CA ALA A 279 3.90 -2.12 -13.39
C ALA A 279 4.09 -1.65 -14.85
N ARG A 280 3.71 -0.42 -15.17
CA ARG A 280 3.94 0.14 -16.52
C ARG A 280 5.42 0.23 -16.84
N GLU A 281 6.23 0.77 -15.93
CA GLU A 281 7.68 0.88 -16.11
C GLU A 281 8.33 -0.50 -16.25
N LEU A 282 7.92 -1.47 -15.43
CA LEU A 282 8.39 -2.85 -15.51
C LEU A 282 8.06 -3.46 -16.89
N SER A 283 6.84 -3.30 -17.40
CA SER A 283 6.47 -3.78 -18.74
C SER A 283 7.30 -3.13 -19.86
N GLU A 284 7.60 -1.83 -19.76
CA GLU A 284 8.46 -1.13 -20.72
C GLU A 284 9.90 -1.67 -20.69
N LYS A 285 10.47 -1.87 -19.49
CA LYS A 285 11.81 -2.44 -19.29
C LYS A 285 11.90 -3.88 -19.79
N LEU A 286 10.87 -4.69 -19.56
CA LEU A 286 10.80 -6.07 -20.06
C LEU A 286 10.72 -6.11 -21.60
N GLY A 287 10.01 -5.16 -22.22
CA GLY A 287 10.03 -5.00 -23.68
C GLY A 287 11.43 -4.70 -24.22
N GLN A 288 12.20 -3.85 -23.52
CA GLN A 288 13.60 -3.58 -23.87
C GLN A 288 14.48 -4.83 -23.69
N ILE A 289 14.30 -5.59 -22.60
CA ILE A 289 15.02 -6.84 -22.36
C ILE A 289 14.74 -7.84 -23.48
N SER A 290 13.48 -8.02 -23.88
CA SER A 290 13.12 -8.94 -24.98
C SER A 290 13.80 -8.54 -26.30
N ASN A 291 13.78 -7.24 -26.64
CA ASN A 291 14.45 -6.75 -27.84
C ASN A 291 15.98 -6.97 -27.79
N ASN A 292 16.61 -6.65 -26.67
CA ASN A 292 18.05 -6.86 -26.48
C ASN A 292 18.42 -8.34 -26.55
N SER A 293 17.65 -9.21 -25.89
CA SER A 293 17.82 -10.66 -25.97
C SER A 293 17.69 -11.18 -27.40
N SER A 294 16.74 -10.66 -28.19
CA SER A 294 16.63 -10.99 -29.62
C SER A 294 17.87 -10.57 -30.42
N GLN A 295 18.42 -9.38 -30.14
CA GLN A 295 19.64 -8.91 -30.78
C GLN A 295 20.86 -9.77 -30.41
N VAL A 296 21.02 -10.13 -29.13
CA VAL A 296 22.11 -11.01 -28.69
C VAL A 296 21.97 -12.41 -29.31
N SER A 297 20.75 -12.96 -29.40
CA SER A 297 20.51 -14.24 -30.08
C SER A 297 20.91 -14.21 -31.56
N LYS A 298 20.60 -13.12 -32.27
CA LYS A 298 21.04 -12.91 -33.66
C LYS A 298 22.56 -12.84 -33.76
N ALA A 299 23.20 -12.04 -32.91
CA ALA A 299 24.65 -11.90 -32.87
C ALA A 299 25.35 -13.23 -32.54
N ALA A 300 24.81 -14.01 -31.61
CA ALA A 300 25.32 -15.35 -31.28
C ALA A 300 25.22 -16.30 -32.48
N ASN A 301 24.08 -16.31 -33.19
CA ASN A 301 23.92 -17.12 -34.40
C ASN A 301 24.87 -16.69 -35.53
N GLU A 302 25.08 -15.39 -35.72
CA GLU A 302 26.02 -14.87 -36.71
C GLU A 302 27.47 -15.23 -36.35
N THR A 303 27.84 -15.09 -35.07
CA THR A 303 29.17 -15.49 -34.58
C THR A 303 29.39 -17.00 -34.74
N SER A 304 28.36 -17.82 -34.51
CA SER A 304 28.41 -19.27 -34.75
C SER A 304 28.69 -19.60 -36.22
N LYS A 305 28.03 -18.91 -37.16
CA LYS A 305 28.30 -19.06 -38.60
C LYS A 305 29.73 -18.64 -38.95
N ASN A 306 30.20 -17.53 -38.38
CA ASN A 306 31.58 -17.07 -38.58
C ASN A 306 32.59 -18.10 -38.05
N MET A 307 32.33 -18.74 -36.90
CA MET A 307 33.17 -19.82 -36.39
C MET A 307 33.23 -21.02 -37.32
N LEU A 308 32.13 -21.39 -37.97
CA LEU A 308 32.13 -22.45 -39.00
C LEU A 308 32.98 -22.05 -40.22
N SER A 309 32.89 -20.80 -40.68
CA SER A 309 33.73 -20.30 -41.77
C SER A 309 35.21 -20.27 -41.41
N VAL A 310 35.54 -19.87 -40.17
CA VAL A 310 36.93 -19.91 -39.69
C VAL A 310 37.42 -21.36 -39.58
N ALA A 311 36.59 -22.29 -39.09
CA ALA A 311 36.94 -23.71 -39.04
C ALA A 311 37.29 -24.27 -40.43
N ALA A 312 36.47 -23.98 -41.44
CA ALA A 312 36.74 -24.39 -42.82
C ALA A 312 38.05 -23.79 -43.36
N ALA A 313 38.32 -22.51 -43.09
CA ALA A 313 39.59 -21.88 -43.46
C ALA A 313 40.79 -22.53 -42.75
N MET A 314 40.64 -22.92 -41.48
CA MET A 314 41.69 -23.62 -40.74
C MET A 314 41.96 -25.03 -41.27
N GLU A 315 40.92 -25.76 -41.71
CA GLU A 315 41.09 -27.04 -42.40
C GLU A 315 41.88 -26.88 -43.70
N GLU A 316 41.60 -25.84 -44.48
CA GLU A 316 42.34 -25.51 -45.69
C GLU A 316 43.81 -25.17 -45.38
N ILE A 317 44.06 -24.33 -44.38
CA ILE A 317 45.43 -23.99 -43.94
C ILE A 317 46.17 -25.23 -43.43
N SER A 318 45.49 -26.14 -42.71
CA SER A 318 46.06 -27.40 -42.26
C SER A 318 46.52 -28.27 -43.44
N SER A 319 45.67 -28.38 -44.47
CA SER A 319 46.00 -29.10 -45.71
C SER A 319 47.20 -28.46 -46.43
N ASN A 320 47.19 -27.13 -46.57
CA ASN A 320 48.30 -26.39 -47.19
C ASN A 320 49.61 -26.55 -46.42
N THR A 321 49.58 -26.52 -45.10
CA THR A 321 50.76 -26.73 -44.25
C THR A 321 51.31 -28.15 -44.38
N SER A 322 50.43 -29.15 -44.47
CA SER A 322 50.83 -30.54 -44.77
C SER A 322 51.50 -30.68 -46.13
N ASN A 323 50.94 -30.03 -47.16
CA ASN A 323 51.54 -30.01 -48.50
C ASN A 323 52.90 -29.29 -48.51
N MET A 324 53.05 -28.21 -47.75
CA MET A 324 54.33 -27.52 -47.57
C MET A 324 55.36 -28.41 -46.88
N ALA A 325 54.96 -29.17 -45.86
CA ALA A 325 55.85 -30.12 -45.18
C ALA A 325 56.38 -31.19 -46.16
N SER A 326 55.49 -31.78 -46.96
CA SER A 326 55.89 -32.73 -48.00
C SER A 326 56.80 -32.11 -49.06
N SER A 327 56.51 -30.87 -49.49
CA SER A 327 57.34 -30.15 -50.44
C SER A 327 58.74 -29.85 -49.89
N ALA A 328 58.84 -29.46 -48.62
CA ALA A 328 60.11 -29.21 -47.95
C ALA A 328 60.95 -30.50 -47.82
N ASP A 329 60.33 -31.64 -47.57
CA ASP A 329 61.00 -32.95 -47.54
C ASP A 329 61.54 -33.36 -48.93
N HIS A 330 60.74 -33.14 -49.98
CA HIS A 330 61.17 -33.34 -51.37
C HIS A 330 62.34 -32.43 -51.77
N ILE A 331 62.30 -31.15 -51.40
CA ILE A 331 63.40 -30.21 -51.65
C ILE A 331 64.65 -30.63 -50.88
N THR A 332 64.51 -31.04 -49.62
CA THR A 332 65.64 -31.53 -48.79
C THR A 332 66.33 -32.72 -49.47
N THR A 333 65.56 -33.66 -49.99
CA THR A 333 66.09 -34.80 -50.75
C THR A 333 66.82 -34.35 -52.02
N SER A 334 66.21 -33.43 -52.79
CA SER A 334 66.81 -32.90 -54.02
C SER A 334 68.10 -32.13 -53.77
N ILE A 335 68.18 -31.35 -52.69
CA ILE A 335 69.40 -30.62 -52.29
C ILE A 335 70.51 -31.60 -51.92
N ASN A 336 70.20 -32.69 -51.21
CA ASN A 336 71.19 -33.73 -50.90
C ASN A 336 71.73 -34.40 -52.17
N ASP A 337 70.86 -34.71 -53.13
CA ASP A 337 71.28 -35.27 -54.43
C ASP A 337 72.16 -34.30 -55.22
N VAL A 338 71.78 -33.01 -55.28
CA VAL A 338 72.59 -31.97 -55.91
C VAL A 338 73.94 -31.84 -55.21
N SER A 339 73.99 -31.87 -53.88
CA SER A 339 75.25 -31.83 -53.12
C SER A 339 76.18 -32.98 -53.49
N LEU A 340 75.65 -34.21 -53.61
CA LEU A 340 76.41 -35.38 -54.06
C LEU A 340 76.94 -35.20 -55.49
N HIS A 341 76.13 -34.64 -56.39
CA HIS A 341 76.55 -34.34 -57.77
C HIS A 341 77.63 -33.27 -57.83
N VAL A 342 77.56 -32.24 -57.00
CA VAL A 342 78.55 -31.17 -56.90
C VAL A 342 79.89 -31.70 -56.37
N ASP A 343 79.87 -32.54 -55.33
CA ASP A 343 81.09 -33.18 -54.80
C ASP A 343 81.76 -34.08 -55.85
N LYS A 344 80.95 -34.82 -56.62
CA LYS A 344 81.45 -35.64 -57.74
C LYS A 344 82.04 -34.77 -58.84
N ALA A 345 81.37 -33.68 -59.22
CA ALA A 345 81.87 -32.74 -60.22
C ALA A 345 83.21 -32.13 -59.77
N LYS A 346 83.32 -31.73 -58.50
CA LYS A 346 84.56 -31.21 -57.92
C LYS A 346 85.72 -32.21 -58.03
N SER A 347 85.46 -33.48 -57.70
CA SER A 347 86.45 -34.55 -57.81
C SER A 347 86.93 -34.75 -59.26
N ILE A 348 85.99 -34.76 -60.22
CA ILE A 348 86.31 -34.89 -61.65
C ILE A 348 87.14 -33.69 -62.13
N THR A 349 86.76 -32.46 -61.76
CA THR A 349 87.49 -31.25 -62.15
C THR A 349 88.92 -31.25 -61.60
N LEU A 350 89.10 -31.60 -60.32
CA LEU A 350 90.44 -31.73 -59.73
C LEU A 350 91.31 -32.77 -60.45
N LYS A 351 90.69 -33.89 -60.87
CA LYS A 351 91.39 -34.90 -61.67
C LYS A 351 91.81 -34.33 -63.04
N ALA A 352 90.92 -33.60 -63.71
CA ALA A 352 91.21 -32.96 -65.00
C ALA A 352 92.32 -31.89 -64.91
N VAL A 353 92.39 -31.12 -63.81
CA VAL A 353 93.50 -30.18 -63.54
C VAL A 353 94.83 -30.94 -63.49
N ASN A 354 94.88 -32.02 -62.72
CA ASN A 354 96.09 -32.83 -62.57
C ASN A 354 96.52 -33.49 -63.89
N GLU A 355 95.58 -34.04 -64.66
CA GLU A 355 95.86 -34.63 -65.98
C GLU A 355 96.33 -33.58 -66.99
N SER A 356 95.73 -32.38 -67.00
CA SER A 356 96.16 -31.28 -67.87
C SER A 356 97.57 -30.81 -67.53
N LYS A 357 97.90 -30.69 -66.24
CA LYS A 357 99.24 -30.35 -65.76
C LYS A 357 100.27 -31.39 -66.17
N SER A 358 100.00 -32.68 -65.94
CA SER A 358 100.90 -33.77 -66.33
C SER A 358 101.12 -33.82 -67.85
N THR A 359 100.07 -33.59 -68.64
CA THR A 359 100.18 -33.52 -70.10
C THR A 359 101.02 -32.31 -70.54
N SER A 360 100.86 -31.17 -69.87
CA SER A 360 101.68 -29.97 -70.12
C SER A 360 103.18 -30.24 -69.89
N GLU A 361 103.52 -30.92 -68.79
CA GLU A 361 104.89 -31.33 -68.46
C GLU A 361 105.48 -32.25 -69.55
N GLN A 362 104.73 -33.27 -69.99
CA GLN A 362 105.16 -34.17 -71.07
C GLN A 362 105.41 -33.46 -72.41
N VAL A 363 104.56 -32.47 -72.75
CA VAL A 363 104.73 -31.67 -73.97
C VAL A 363 105.94 -30.74 -73.86
N LEU A 364 106.24 -30.20 -72.68
CA LEU A 364 107.46 -29.42 -72.44
C LEU A 364 108.72 -30.28 -72.58
N ASP A 365 108.69 -31.51 -72.08
CA ASP A 365 109.79 -32.47 -72.25
C ASP A 365 110.00 -32.83 -73.73
N LEU A 366 108.92 -33.08 -74.47
CA LEU A 366 108.99 -33.33 -75.91
C LEU A 366 109.56 -32.11 -76.67
N LYS A 367 109.17 -30.89 -76.28
CA LYS A 367 109.71 -29.65 -76.86
C LYS A 367 111.21 -29.55 -76.64
N LYS A 368 111.68 -29.89 -75.44
CA LYS A 368 113.11 -29.91 -75.11
C LYS A 368 113.86 -30.95 -75.94
N ALA A 369 113.37 -32.18 -76.01
CA ALA A 369 113.97 -33.24 -76.83
C ALA A 369 114.02 -32.87 -78.32
N ALA A 370 112.95 -32.28 -78.86
CA ALA A 370 112.92 -31.81 -80.25
C ALA A 370 113.89 -30.63 -80.49
N SER A 371 114.13 -29.78 -79.49
CA SER A 371 115.16 -28.73 -79.56
C SER A 371 116.57 -29.30 -79.58
N GLU A 372 116.84 -30.32 -78.74
CA GLU A 372 118.13 -31.02 -78.67
C GLU A 372 118.43 -31.73 -80.00
N ILE A 373 117.46 -32.45 -80.57
CA ILE A 373 117.61 -33.08 -81.90
C ILE A 373 117.87 -32.01 -82.98
N GLY A 374 117.20 -30.86 -82.91
CA GLY A 374 117.42 -29.74 -83.83
C GLY A 374 118.88 -29.28 -83.82
N SER A 375 119.45 -29.07 -82.63
CA SER A 375 120.86 -28.70 -82.47
C SER A 375 121.79 -29.76 -83.08
N VAL A 376 121.52 -31.06 -82.83
CA VAL A 376 122.32 -32.15 -83.40
C VAL A 376 122.21 -32.20 -84.93
N THR A 377 121.03 -31.91 -85.50
CA THR A 377 120.87 -31.85 -86.96
C THR A 377 121.63 -30.69 -87.58
N ASP A 378 121.69 -29.54 -86.91
CA ASP A 378 122.48 -28.40 -87.37
C ASP A 378 123.98 -28.75 -87.34
N ASP A 379 124.47 -29.38 -86.26
CA ASP A 379 125.87 -29.86 -86.16
C ASP A 379 126.22 -30.86 -87.28
N ILE A 380 125.31 -31.78 -87.64
CA ILE A 380 125.53 -32.77 -88.71
C ILE A 380 125.57 -32.10 -90.08
N ILE A 381 124.74 -31.08 -90.33
CA ILE A 381 124.78 -30.29 -91.57
C ILE A 381 126.14 -29.60 -91.69
N ASP A 382 126.60 -28.95 -90.62
CA ASP A 382 127.91 -28.28 -90.58
C ASP A 382 129.04 -29.28 -90.84
N ILE A 383 129.02 -30.47 -90.23
CA ILE A 383 130.00 -31.54 -90.46
C ILE A 383 129.93 -32.04 -91.91
N SER A 384 128.74 -32.22 -92.47
CA SER A 384 128.52 -32.65 -93.85
C SER A 384 129.09 -31.63 -94.85
N GLU A 385 128.84 -30.33 -94.64
CA GLU A 385 129.40 -29.25 -95.45
C GLU A 385 130.94 -29.20 -95.36
N GLN A 386 131.50 -29.32 -94.14
CA GLN A 386 132.94 -29.41 -93.94
C GLN A 386 133.54 -30.64 -94.62
N THR A 387 132.88 -31.80 -94.53
CA THR A 387 133.32 -33.05 -95.17
C THR A 387 133.25 -32.94 -96.68
N ASN A 388 132.21 -32.30 -97.23
CA ASN A 388 132.07 -32.02 -98.66
C ASN A 388 133.18 -31.10 -99.17
N LEU A 389 133.55 -30.06 -98.41
CA LEU A 389 134.67 -29.17 -98.71
C LEU A 389 136.03 -29.87 -98.62
N LEU A 390 136.24 -30.69 -97.58
CA LEU A 390 137.44 -31.51 -97.42
C LEU A 390 137.60 -32.50 -98.58
N ALA A 391 136.52 -33.20 -98.94
CA ALA A 391 136.48 -34.15 -100.04
C ALA A 391 136.71 -33.46 -101.39
N LEU A 392 136.13 -32.28 -101.61
CA LEU A 392 136.37 -31.46 -102.80
C LEU A 392 137.85 -31.07 -102.93
N ASN A 393 138.46 -30.59 -101.83
CA ASN A 393 139.89 -30.26 -101.80
C ASN A 393 140.76 -31.51 -102.11
N ALA A 394 140.41 -32.66 -101.55
CA ALA A 394 141.09 -33.93 -101.83
C ALA A 394 140.91 -34.39 -103.30
N THR A 395 139.73 -34.21 -103.89
CA THR A 395 139.49 -34.50 -105.32
C THR A 395 140.34 -33.59 -106.21
N ILE A 396 140.47 -32.30 -105.86
CA ILE A 396 141.31 -31.33 -106.59
C ILE A 396 142.79 -31.75 -106.54
N GLU A 397 143.30 -32.09 -105.36
CA GLU A 397 144.71 -32.48 -105.20
C GLU A 397 145.01 -33.85 -105.83
N ALA A 398 144.06 -34.79 -105.78
CA ALA A 398 144.16 -36.07 -106.47
C ALA A 398 144.16 -35.93 -108.00
N ALA A 399 143.38 -35.00 -108.55
CA ALA A 399 143.43 -34.65 -109.98
C ALA A 399 144.78 -34.02 -110.37
N ARG A 400 145.39 -33.24 -109.45
CA ARG A 400 146.70 -32.61 -109.63
C ARG A 400 147.86 -33.61 -109.68
N ALA A 401 147.73 -34.74 -108.97
CA ALA A 401 148.71 -35.83 -108.96
C ALA A 401 148.67 -36.75 -110.22
N GLY A 402 147.77 -36.49 -111.17
CA GLY A 402 147.71 -37.22 -112.45
C GLY A 402 147.37 -38.71 -112.31
N ASP A 403 148.07 -39.58 -113.05
CA ASP A 403 147.79 -41.03 -113.07
C ASP A 403 148.01 -41.72 -111.71
N ALA A 404 148.91 -41.21 -110.86
CA ALA A 404 149.15 -41.75 -109.52
C ALA A 404 148.02 -41.45 -108.52
N GLY A 405 147.20 -40.42 -108.78
CA GLY A 405 146.11 -39.96 -107.91
C GLY A 405 144.73 -40.54 -108.22
N LYS A 406 144.57 -41.31 -109.31
CA LYS A 406 143.26 -41.80 -109.79
C LYS A 406 142.45 -42.56 -108.74
N GLY A 407 143.09 -43.46 -107.98
CA GLY A 407 142.41 -44.21 -106.90
C GLY A 407 141.90 -43.31 -105.77
N PHE A 408 142.71 -42.31 -105.37
CA PHE A 408 142.33 -41.31 -104.38
C PHE A 408 141.22 -40.38 -104.88
N ALA A 409 141.24 -39.99 -106.16
CA ALA A 409 140.20 -39.14 -106.75
C ALA A 409 138.82 -39.81 -106.72
N VAL A 410 138.75 -41.12 -106.98
CA VAL A 410 137.50 -41.89 -106.91
C VAL A 410 136.96 -41.91 -105.48
N VAL A 411 137.80 -42.22 -104.49
CA VAL A 411 137.38 -42.24 -103.08
C VAL A 411 136.96 -40.85 -102.61
N ALA A 412 137.72 -39.80 -102.94
CA ALA A 412 137.38 -38.42 -102.57
C ALA A 412 136.04 -37.98 -103.20
N ASN A 413 135.77 -38.33 -104.46
CA ASN A 413 134.50 -38.01 -105.10
C ASN A 413 133.32 -38.81 -104.50
N GLU A 414 133.54 -40.07 -104.11
CA GLU A 414 132.53 -40.86 -103.39
C GLU A 414 132.22 -40.26 -102.01
N VAL A 415 133.24 -39.86 -101.26
CA VAL A 415 133.07 -39.14 -99.98
C VAL A 415 132.33 -37.83 -100.18
N LYS A 416 132.63 -37.08 -101.24
CA LYS A 416 131.92 -35.84 -101.59
C LYS A 416 130.42 -36.09 -101.84
N LEU A 417 130.10 -37.13 -102.62
CA LEU A 417 128.71 -37.52 -102.90
C LEU A 417 127.98 -37.97 -101.63
N LEU A 418 128.62 -38.81 -100.80
CA LEU A 418 128.08 -39.23 -99.51
C LEU A 418 127.87 -38.06 -98.55
N ALA A 419 128.80 -37.10 -98.51
CA ALA A 419 128.66 -35.90 -97.71
C ALA A 419 127.46 -35.07 -98.18
N SER A 420 127.31 -34.81 -99.48
CA SER A 420 126.15 -34.10 -100.04
C SER A 420 124.82 -34.83 -99.74
N GLN A 421 124.77 -36.15 -99.91
CA GLN A 421 123.59 -36.96 -99.57
C GLN A 421 123.27 -36.90 -98.07
N THR A 422 124.30 -36.90 -97.21
CA THR A 422 124.14 -36.75 -95.76
C THR A 422 123.57 -35.38 -95.41
N GLY A 423 124.04 -34.31 -96.05
CA GLY A 423 123.55 -32.95 -95.86
C GLY A 423 122.09 -32.82 -96.27
N GLU A 424 121.72 -33.32 -97.46
CA GLU A 424 120.34 -33.32 -97.94
C GLU A 424 119.40 -34.15 -97.05
N ALA A 425 119.83 -35.36 -96.65
CA ALA A 425 119.07 -36.19 -95.73
C ALA A 425 118.88 -35.51 -94.35
N THR A 426 119.92 -34.84 -93.85
CA THR A 426 119.87 -34.13 -92.57
C THR A 426 119.00 -32.88 -92.66
N ASP A 427 118.99 -32.16 -93.78
CA ASP A 427 118.08 -31.04 -94.02
C ASP A 427 116.61 -31.49 -94.02
N HIS A 428 116.32 -32.66 -94.60
CA HIS A 428 115.00 -33.28 -94.47
C HIS A 428 114.64 -33.60 -93.01
N ILE A 429 115.58 -34.09 -92.19
CA ILE A 429 115.36 -34.32 -90.76
C ILE A 429 115.12 -32.99 -90.03
N ARG A 430 115.94 -31.97 -90.26
CA ARG A 430 115.80 -30.61 -89.70
C ARG A 430 114.40 -30.05 -89.96
N ASN A 431 113.92 -30.14 -91.19
CA ASN A 431 112.57 -29.72 -91.56
C ASN A 431 111.46 -30.51 -90.84
N ARG A 432 111.65 -31.81 -90.59
CA ARG A 432 110.72 -32.62 -89.78
C ARG A 432 110.76 -32.24 -88.31
N VAL A 433 111.95 -32.02 -87.74
CA VAL A 433 112.13 -31.57 -86.35
C VAL A 433 111.50 -30.21 -86.14
N LYS A 434 111.67 -29.26 -87.07
CA LYS A 434 111.00 -27.96 -87.02
C LYS A 434 109.47 -28.09 -87.00
N LYS A 435 108.91 -28.96 -87.85
CA LYS A 435 107.45 -29.27 -87.81
C LYS A 435 107.03 -29.86 -86.46
N ILE A 436 107.84 -30.75 -85.87
CA ILE A 436 107.57 -31.28 -84.53
C ILE A 436 107.56 -30.15 -83.50
N GLN A 437 108.57 -29.28 -83.49
CA GLN A 437 108.65 -28.13 -82.57
C GLN A 437 107.44 -27.19 -82.72
N ASP A 438 107.02 -26.88 -83.95
CA ASP A 438 105.85 -26.05 -84.23
C ASP A 438 104.56 -26.70 -83.71
N VAL A 439 104.38 -28.00 -83.96
CA VAL A 439 103.23 -28.77 -83.43
C VAL A 439 103.25 -28.79 -81.90
N THR A 440 104.39 -29.10 -81.27
CA THR A 440 104.52 -29.14 -79.81
C THR A 440 104.24 -27.78 -79.16
N ASN A 441 104.71 -26.67 -79.76
CA ASN A 441 104.39 -25.32 -79.29
C ASN A 441 102.89 -25.01 -79.38
N ASN A 442 102.24 -25.40 -80.47
CA ASN A 442 100.79 -25.20 -80.61
C ASN A 442 100.00 -26.08 -79.63
N THR A 443 100.41 -27.34 -79.44
CA THR A 443 99.83 -28.24 -78.44
C THR A 443 99.98 -27.69 -77.02
N ALA A 444 101.13 -27.13 -76.66
CA ALA A 444 101.34 -26.50 -75.36
C ALA A 444 100.37 -25.33 -75.11
N LYS A 445 100.17 -24.46 -76.11
CA LYS A 445 99.19 -23.36 -76.04
C LYS A 445 97.76 -23.88 -75.85
N GLN A 446 97.37 -24.93 -76.57
CA GLN A 446 96.04 -25.54 -76.43
C GLN A 446 95.84 -26.15 -75.04
N ILE A 447 96.84 -26.83 -74.48
CA ILE A 447 96.77 -27.38 -73.12
C ILE A 447 96.64 -26.26 -72.07
N GLN A 448 97.32 -25.14 -72.27
CA GLN A 448 97.20 -23.98 -71.37
C GLN A 448 95.80 -23.38 -71.40
N GLN A 449 95.17 -23.29 -72.59
CA GLN A 449 93.77 -22.87 -72.72
C GLN A 449 92.82 -23.85 -72.04
N VAL A 450 93.01 -25.16 -72.22
CA VAL A 450 92.23 -26.20 -71.53
C VAL A 450 92.38 -26.07 -70.01
N SER A 451 93.60 -25.85 -69.52
CA SER A 451 93.86 -25.68 -68.08
C SER A 451 93.10 -24.49 -67.49
N SER A 452 93.10 -23.34 -68.19
CA SER A 452 92.32 -22.17 -67.78
C SER A 452 90.82 -22.45 -67.71
N VAL A 453 90.27 -23.17 -68.70
CA VAL A 453 88.84 -23.54 -68.72
C VAL A 453 88.51 -24.49 -67.55
N VAL A 454 89.40 -25.42 -67.22
CA VAL A 454 89.19 -26.34 -66.09
C VAL A 454 89.27 -25.61 -64.75
N GLU A 455 90.15 -24.61 -64.61
CA GLU A 455 90.20 -23.73 -63.43
C GLU A 455 88.91 -22.92 -63.26
N ASP A 456 88.36 -22.36 -64.34
CA ASP A 456 87.08 -21.66 -64.32
C ASP A 456 85.94 -22.59 -63.89
N ILE A 457 85.91 -23.83 -64.42
CA ILE A 457 84.95 -24.86 -64.00
C ILE A 457 85.10 -25.16 -62.50
N ASN A 458 86.33 -25.26 -61.98
CA ASN A 458 86.57 -25.51 -60.55
C ASN A 458 86.01 -24.39 -59.68
N SER A 459 86.19 -23.13 -60.10
CA SER A 459 85.61 -21.97 -59.42
C SER A 459 84.08 -22.01 -59.41
N ILE A 460 83.45 -22.33 -60.56
CA ILE A 460 81.99 -22.45 -60.67
C ILE A 460 81.46 -23.56 -59.76
N VAL A 461 82.09 -24.73 -59.75
CA VAL A 461 81.69 -25.85 -58.88
C VAL A 461 81.80 -25.47 -57.40
N SER A 462 82.81 -24.69 -57.01
CA SER A 462 82.93 -24.18 -55.64
C SER A 462 81.78 -23.24 -55.28
N LEU A 463 81.41 -22.31 -56.17
CA LEU A 463 80.29 -21.41 -55.96
C LEU A 463 78.96 -22.16 -55.84
N ILE A 464 78.74 -23.18 -56.67
CA ILE A 464 77.54 -24.03 -56.59
C ILE A 464 77.52 -24.76 -55.24
N SER A 465 78.64 -25.31 -54.77
CA SER A 465 78.72 -25.99 -53.46
C SER A 465 78.29 -25.08 -52.31
N ASP A 466 78.75 -23.83 -52.30
CA ASP A 466 78.39 -22.87 -51.25
C ASP A 466 76.92 -22.45 -51.36
N ALA A 467 76.41 -22.25 -52.58
CA ALA A 467 74.98 -22.00 -52.81
C ALA A 467 74.10 -23.16 -52.32
N THR A 468 74.46 -24.40 -52.62
CA THR A 468 73.70 -25.60 -52.18
C THR A 468 73.67 -25.72 -50.65
N LYS A 469 74.76 -25.40 -49.95
CA LYS A 469 74.77 -25.37 -48.47
C LYS A 469 73.85 -24.29 -47.91
N GLN A 470 73.82 -23.12 -48.53
CA GLN A 470 72.95 -22.02 -48.11
C GLN A 470 71.47 -22.34 -48.36
N GLU A 471 71.15 -22.97 -49.49
CA GLU A 471 69.81 -23.49 -49.78
C GLU A 471 69.39 -24.56 -48.75
N ALA A 472 70.28 -25.49 -48.39
CA ALA A 472 70.00 -26.50 -47.37
C ALA A 472 69.63 -25.86 -46.01
N SER A 473 70.36 -24.83 -45.60
CA SER A 473 70.04 -24.07 -44.39
C SER A 473 68.69 -23.38 -44.48
N SER A 474 68.39 -22.75 -45.63
CA SER A 474 67.13 -22.04 -45.83
C SER A 474 65.92 -22.99 -45.79
N VAL A 475 66.06 -24.19 -46.36
CA VAL A 475 65.02 -25.22 -46.32
C VAL A 475 64.78 -25.74 -44.91
N LYS A 476 65.85 -25.88 -44.11
CA LYS A 476 65.71 -26.22 -42.67
C LYS A 476 64.88 -25.18 -41.92
N ASP A 477 65.10 -23.89 -42.18
CA ASP A 477 64.32 -22.81 -41.57
C ASP A 477 62.85 -22.85 -42.02
N ILE A 478 62.60 -23.13 -43.31
CA ILE A 478 61.24 -23.36 -43.84
C ILE A 478 60.56 -24.52 -43.11
N THR A 479 61.22 -25.67 -42.94
CA THR A 479 60.65 -26.81 -42.22
C THR A 479 60.30 -26.44 -40.77
N SER A 480 61.17 -25.69 -40.09
CA SER A 480 60.87 -25.18 -38.74
C SER A 480 59.62 -24.30 -38.72
N ASN A 481 59.48 -23.38 -39.67
CA ASN A 481 58.31 -22.50 -39.79
C ASN A 481 57.02 -23.27 -40.11
N VAL A 482 57.12 -24.34 -40.90
CA VAL A 482 55.98 -25.21 -41.22
C VAL A 482 55.49 -25.95 -39.97
N VAL A 483 56.41 -26.47 -39.14
CA VAL A 483 56.06 -27.12 -37.85
C VAL A 483 55.38 -26.12 -36.92
N GLN A 484 55.94 -24.92 -36.78
CA GLN A 484 55.32 -23.88 -35.95
C GLN A 484 53.93 -23.46 -36.46
N SER A 485 53.77 -23.35 -37.78
CA SER A 485 52.47 -23.04 -38.39
C SER A 485 51.44 -24.14 -38.14
N SER A 486 51.85 -25.41 -38.22
CA SER A 486 50.98 -26.56 -37.92
C SER A 486 50.50 -26.54 -36.46
N GLN A 487 51.39 -26.23 -35.52
CA GLN A 487 51.03 -26.06 -34.11
C GLN A 487 50.04 -24.91 -33.90
N ALA A 488 50.29 -23.75 -34.53
CA ALA A 488 49.39 -22.60 -34.46
C ALA A 488 47.99 -22.94 -35.03
N VAL A 489 47.92 -23.71 -36.11
CA VAL A 489 46.65 -24.21 -36.68
C VAL A 489 45.89 -25.07 -35.69
N SER A 490 46.59 -25.97 -34.99
CA SER A 490 45.99 -26.83 -33.96
C SER A 490 45.42 -26.02 -32.79
N GLU A 491 46.19 -25.04 -32.30
CA GLU A 491 45.75 -24.14 -31.22
C GLU A 491 44.53 -23.31 -31.60
N VAL A 492 44.50 -22.76 -32.82
CA VAL A 492 43.35 -22.00 -33.31
C VAL A 492 42.11 -22.89 -33.42
N ASN A 493 42.25 -24.14 -33.89
CA ASN A 493 41.14 -25.10 -33.91
C ASN A 493 40.59 -25.39 -32.51
N GLU A 494 41.43 -25.49 -31.49
CA GLU A 494 40.98 -25.61 -30.09
C GLU A 494 40.20 -24.37 -29.65
N LYS A 495 40.69 -23.17 -29.97
CA LYS A 495 39.98 -21.90 -29.68
C LYS A 495 38.63 -21.79 -30.39
N ILE A 496 38.51 -22.27 -31.62
CA ILE A 496 37.25 -22.31 -32.37
C ILE A 496 36.24 -23.22 -31.67
N ASN A 497 36.66 -24.41 -31.21
CA ASN A 497 35.80 -25.33 -30.49
C ASN A 497 35.29 -24.74 -29.17
N MET A 498 36.19 -24.14 -28.37
CA MET A 498 35.80 -23.45 -27.13
C MET A 498 34.85 -22.27 -27.39
N SER A 499 35.13 -21.47 -28.41
CA SER A 499 34.28 -20.33 -28.78
C SER A 499 32.90 -20.80 -29.23
N SER A 500 32.82 -21.87 -30.02
CA SER A 500 31.55 -22.47 -30.44
C SER A 500 30.71 -22.96 -29.26
N TYR A 501 31.36 -23.57 -28.26
CA TYR A 501 30.69 -23.96 -27.01
C TYR A 501 30.17 -22.74 -26.23
N ALA A 502 30.99 -21.70 -26.07
CA ALA A 502 30.60 -20.47 -25.37
C ALA A 502 29.41 -19.75 -26.05
N ILE A 503 29.43 -19.70 -27.38
CA ILE A 503 28.31 -19.14 -28.18
C ILE A 503 27.03 -19.95 -27.96
N LYS A 504 27.13 -21.28 -27.93
CA LYS A 504 25.97 -22.15 -27.67
C LYS A 504 25.41 -21.95 -26.26
N SER A 505 26.27 -21.82 -25.25
CA SER A 505 25.85 -21.48 -23.89
C SER A 505 25.14 -20.13 -23.85
N THR A 506 25.72 -19.11 -24.49
CA THR A 506 25.13 -17.77 -24.58
C THR A 506 23.74 -17.80 -25.21
N ALA A 507 23.55 -18.58 -26.28
CA ALA A 507 22.25 -18.75 -26.91
C ALA A 507 21.22 -19.42 -25.98
N SER A 508 21.65 -20.38 -25.16
CA SER A 508 20.81 -21.00 -24.11
C SER A 508 20.43 -19.99 -23.03
N ASP A 509 21.39 -19.25 -22.49
CA ASP A 509 21.16 -18.25 -21.43
C ASP A 509 20.18 -17.17 -21.90
N ILE A 510 20.27 -16.76 -23.17
CA ILE A 510 19.34 -15.80 -23.79
C ILE A 510 17.93 -16.39 -23.96
N SER A 511 17.81 -17.69 -24.17
CA SER A 511 16.52 -18.37 -24.17
C SER A 511 15.89 -18.32 -22.77
N ASP A 512 16.68 -18.61 -21.73
CA ASP A 512 16.21 -18.58 -20.33
C ASP A 512 15.82 -17.16 -19.90
N ILE A 513 16.60 -16.14 -20.29
CA ILE A 513 16.25 -14.73 -20.07
C ILE A 513 14.92 -14.37 -20.74
N ASN A 514 14.66 -14.84 -21.96
CA ASN A 514 13.37 -14.58 -22.62
C ASN A 514 12.20 -15.26 -21.88
N ILE A 515 12.38 -16.49 -21.39
CA ILE A 515 11.36 -17.19 -20.59
C ILE A 515 11.07 -16.40 -19.30
N ALA A 516 12.11 -16.00 -18.57
CA ALA A 516 11.98 -15.22 -17.35
C ALA A 516 11.34 -13.84 -17.60
N ALA A 517 11.72 -13.17 -18.70
CA ALA A 517 11.14 -11.88 -19.07
C ALA A 517 9.64 -11.99 -19.40
N ASN A 518 9.22 -13.08 -20.06
CA ASN A 518 7.80 -13.34 -20.34
C ASN A 518 7.01 -13.62 -19.06
N ASP A 519 7.56 -14.38 -18.11
CA ASP A 519 6.92 -14.61 -16.81
C ASP A 519 6.76 -13.30 -16.03
N LEU A 520 7.82 -12.49 -15.97
CA LEU A 520 7.78 -11.16 -15.35
C LEU A 520 6.78 -10.23 -16.06
N PHE A 521 6.58 -10.37 -17.36
CA PHE A 521 5.59 -9.59 -18.09
C PHE A 521 4.17 -9.95 -17.66
N ALA A 522 3.88 -11.24 -17.48
CA ALA A 522 2.62 -11.71 -16.91
C ALA A 522 2.42 -11.18 -15.47
N LYS A 523 3.44 -11.26 -14.62
CA LYS A 523 3.39 -10.72 -13.25
C LYS A 523 3.19 -9.21 -13.20
N SER A 524 3.80 -8.47 -14.11
CA SER A 524 3.56 -7.02 -14.24
C SER A 524 2.10 -6.71 -14.58
N SER A 525 1.49 -7.52 -15.46
CA SER A 525 0.07 -7.41 -15.76
C SER A 525 -0.81 -7.69 -14.53
N ASP A 526 -0.48 -8.71 -13.74
CA ASP A 526 -1.19 -9.03 -12.48
C ASP A 526 -1.11 -7.87 -11.49
N VAL A 527 0.09 -7.28 -11.29
CA VAL A 527 0.28 -6.11 -10.41
C VAL A 527 -0.55 -4.92 -10.89
N LYS A 528 -0.60 -4.66 -12.20
CA LYS A 528 -1.43 -3.60 -12.77
C LYS A 528 -2.91 -3.83 -12.50
N GLN A 529 -3.38 -5.08 -12.61
CA GLN A 529 -4.77 -5.43 -12.31
C GLN A 529 -5.08 -5.22 -10.82
N HIS A 530 -4.26 -5.73 -9.92
CA HIS A 530 -4.46 -5.56 -8.48
C HIS A 530 -4.40 -4.10 -8.05
N ALA A 531 -3.51 -3.30 -8.66
CA ALA A 531 -3.51 -1.86 -8.48
C ALA A 531 -4.87 -1.25 -8.85
N SER A 532 -5.44 -1.61 -9.99
CA SER A 532 -6.77 -1.15 -10.40
C SER A 532 -7.88 -1.57 -9.43
N GLU A 533 -7.82 -2.78 -8.90
CA GLU A 533 -8.79 -3.29 -7.91
C GLU A 533 -8.69 -2.51 -6.59
N LEU A 534 -7.47 -2.27 -6.08
CA LEU A 534 -7.22 -1.45 -4.89
C LEU A 534 -7.72 -0.01 -5.06
N LYS A 535 -7.55 0.58 -6.25
CA LYS A 535 -8.11 1.89 -6.56
C LYS A 535 -9.62 1.89 -6.43
N GLY A 536 -10.29 0.89 -7.01
CA GLY A 536 -11.74 0.74 -6.90
C GLY A 536 -12.23 0.58 -5.46
N GLN A 537 -11.46 -0.12 -4.61
CA GLN A 537 -11.77 -0.24 -3.19
C GLN A 537 -11.59 1.09 -2.43
N ALA A 538 -10.52 1.84 -2.72
CA ALA A 538 -10.29 3.16 -2.15
C ALA A 538 -11.41 4.15 -2.55
N ASP A 539 -11.80 4.17 -3.83
CA ASP A 539 -12.92 4.97 -4.34
C ASP A 539 -14.24 4.61 -3.64
N HIS A 540 -14.48 3.31 -3.41
CA HIS A 540 -15.66 2.84 -2.71
C HIS A 540 -15.67 3.29 -1.23
N LEU A 541 -14.54 3.18 -0.52
CA LEU A 541 -14.39 3.67 0.85
C LEU A 541 -14.61 5.17 0.93
N ASN A 542 -13.97 5.96 0.05
CA ASN A 542 -14.15 7.41 -0.03
C ASN A 542 -15.62 7.79 -0.28
N LYS A 543 -16.32 7.05 -1.14
CA LYS A 543 -17.75 7.27 -1.39
C LYS A 543 -18.60 6.96 -0.15
N MET A 544 -18.33 5.88 0.57
CA MET A 544 -19.04 5.59 1.82
C MET A 544 -18.78 6.65 2.89
N LEU A 545 -17.53 7.12 3.01
CA LEU A 545 -17.13 8.18 3.94
C LEU A 545 -17.75 9.53 3.61
N SER A 546 -17.97 9.85 2.32
CA SER A 546 -18.57 11.13 1.91
C SER A 546 -19.98 11.37 2.44
N ASN A 547 -20.68 10.32 2.89
CA ASN A 547 -21.98 10.42 3.54
C ASN A 547 -21.89 10.90 5.00
N PHE A 548 -20.70 10.88 5.58
CA PHE A 548 -20.42 11.31 6.95
C PHE A 548 -19.69 12.64 6.94
N LYS A 549 -20.17 13.58 7.75
CA LYS A 549 -19.53 14.85 8.02
C LYS A 549 -18.69 14.68 9.28
N VAL A 550 -17.40 14.47 9.07
CA VAL A 550 -16.38 14.20 10.09
C VAL A 550 -15.69 15.48 10.52
#